data_AF-A0A924Z614-F1
#
_entry.id   AF-A0A924Z614-F1
#
_cell.length_a   1.000
_cell.length_b   1.000
_cell.length_c   1.000
_cell.angle_alpha   90.00
_cell.angle_beta   90.00
_cell.angle_gamma   90.00
#
_symmetry.space_group_name_H-M   'P 1'
#
loop_
_entity.id
_entity.type
_entity.pdbx_description
1 polymer ?
#
loop_
_entity_poly.entity_id
_entity_poly.type
_entity_poly.pdbx_seq_one_letter_code
_entity_poly.pdbx_strand_id
1 'polypeptide(L)'
;MTATATPREPGLSTTQAAQRLAEDGPNALPAGQRRTLLAIVGETLQEPMFGLLLAAGGLYLVFGDLHEGLTLVAFVLVTLGLTLYQEGNAERAIEALRDLTSPRALVLRDGRPP
;
A
#
# COMPACT_ATOMS: atom_id res chain seq x y z
N MET A 1 39.58 19.75 -20.86
CA MET A 1 39.22 18.70 -19.90
C MET A 1 39.81 19.07 -18.55
N THR A 2 39.05 19.73 -17.69
CA THR A 2 39.44 19.96 -16.28
C THR A 2 38.22 19.68 -15.44
N ALA A 3 38.11 18.44 -14.96
CA ALA A 3 37.14 18.06 -13.95
C ALA A 3 37.50 18.79 -12.65
N THR A 4 36.66 19.73 -12.22
CA THR A 4 36.73 20.32 -10.89
C THR A 4 36.55 19.19 -9.87
N ALA A 5 37.62 18.83 -9.17
CA ALA A 5 37.57 17.86 -8.09
C ALA A 5 36.83 18.50 -6.90
N THR A 6 35.55 18.17 -6.73
CA THR A 6 34.79 18.56 -5.54
C THR A 6 35.47 17.97 -4.30
N PRO A 7 35.76 18.76 -3.26
CA PRO A 7 36.32 18.24 -2.02
C PRO A 7 35.43 17.11 -1.48
N ARG A 8 36.01 15.94 -1.18
CA ARG A 8 35.28 14.88 -0.49
C ARG A 8 35.08 15.32 0.96
N GLU A 9 33.90 15.85 1.26
CA GLU A 9 33.53 16.13 2.64
C GLU A 9 33.51 14.84 3.47
N PRO A 10 33.98 14.85 4.71
CA PRO A 10 34.19 13.65 5.54
C PRO A 10 32.90 12.92 5.97
N GLY A 11 31.73 13.29 5.45
CA GLY A 11 30.46 12.77 5.89
C GLY A 11 30.09 13.26 7.28
N LEU A 12 28.91 12.85 7.78
CA LEU A 12 28.45 13.24 9.11
C LEU A 12 29.29 12.57 10.19
N SER A 13 29.49 13.28 11.31
CA SER A 13 30.08 12.65 12.49
C SER A 13 29.09 11.67 13.14
N THR A 14 29.61 10.70 13.90
CA THR A 14 28.76 9.76 14.64
C THR A 14 27.77 10.49 15.58
N THR A 15 28.21 11.58 16.22
CA THR A 15 27.36 12.42 17.07
C THR A 15 26.28 13.16 16.28
N GLN A 16 26.62 13.81 15.16
CA GLN A 16 25.65 14.53 14.32
C GLN A 16 24.58 13.58 13.76
N ALA A 17 25.00 12.40 13.34
CA ALA A 17 24.08 11.43 12.79
C ALA A 17 23.19 10.78 13.86
N ALA A 18 23.68 10.61 15.09
CA ALA A 18 22.83 10.18 16.22
C ALA A 18 21.81 11.27 16.58
N GLN A 19 22.22 12.53 16.55
CA GLN A 19 21.32 13.65 16.80
C GLN A 19 20.22 13.74 15.73
N ARG A 20 20.59 13.66 14.44
CA ARG A 20 19.59 13.62 13.36
C ARG A 20 18.68 12.40 13.42
N LEU A 21 19.19 11.24 13.81
CA LEU A 21 18.34 10.07 14.01
C LEU A 21 17.30 10.29 15.13
N ALA A 22 17.62 11.06 16.16
CA ALA A 22 16.69 11.41 17.22
C ALA A 22 15.67 12.48 16.79
N GLU A 23 16.08 13.44 15.95
CA GLU A 23 15.24 14.53 15.44
C GLU A 23 14.32 14.08 14.30
N ASP A 24 14.87 13.39 13.30
CA ASP A 24 14.18 12.99 12.07
C ASP A 24 13.57 11.59 12.15
N GLY A 25 14.07 10.75 13.08
CA GLY A 25 13.72 9.34 13.16
C GLY A 25 14.44 8.47 12.11
N PRO A 26 14.19 7.15 12.13
CA PRO A 26 14.79 6.24 11.17
C PRO A 26 14.28 6.52 9.75
N ASN A 27 15.16 6.41 8.75
CA ASN A 27 14.78 6.43 7.33
C ASN A 27 14.09 5.11 6.95
N ALA A 28 12.90 4.90 7.52
CA ALA A 28 12.04 3.77 7.25
C ALA A 28 10.67 4.32 6.86
N LEU A 29 10.11 3.78 5.78
CA LEU A 29 8.72 4.04 5.43
C LEU A 29 7.83 3.49 6.57
N PRO A 30 6.75 4.20 6.94
CA PRO A 30 5.75 3.66 7.85
C PRO A 30 5.34 2.27 7.36
N ALA A 31 5.25 1.29 8.27
CA ALA A 31 4.67 0.01 7.92
C ALA A 31 3.26 0.29 7.39
N GLY A 32 3.02 -0.06 6.11
CA GLY A 32 1.72 0.14 5.48
C GLY A 32 0.64 -0.42 6.39
N GLN A 33 -0.32 0.41 6.77
CA GLN A 33 -1.39 -0.02 7.65
C GLN A 33 -2.23 -1.01 6.85
N ARG A 34 -2.10 -2.30 7.16
CA ARG A 34 -2.85 -3.36 6.47
C ARG A 34 -4.32 -2.99 6.47
N ARG A 35 -4.92 -2.90 5.28
CA ARG A 35 -6.34 -2.56 5.20
C ARG A 35 -7.12 -3.71 5.85
N THR A 36 -7.96 -3.39 6.81
CA THR A 36 -8.80 -4.42 7.44
C THR A 36 -9.89 -4.84 6.46
N LEU A 37 -10.34 -6.11 6.53
CA LEU A 37 -11.44 -6.59 5.70
C LEU A 37 -12.70 -5.72 5.83
N LEU A 38 -12.98 -5.24 7.05
CA LEU A 38 -14.10 -4.33 7.31
C LEU A 38 -13.93 -2.97 6.62
N ALA A 39 -12.70 -2.43 6.58
CA ALA A 39 -12.42 -1.17 5.88
C ALA A 39 -12.64 -1.31 4.37
N ILE A 40 -12.19 -2.42 3.77
CA ILE A 40 -12.37 -2.67 2.34
C ILE A 40 -13.85 -2.82 1.99
N VAL A 41 -14.59 -3.64 2.75
CA VAL A 41 -16.04 -3.79 2.55
C VAL A 41 -16.78 -2.46 2.73
N GLY A 42 -16.42 -1.68 3.76
CA GLY A 42 -17.02 -0.37 4.00
C GLY A 42 -16.79 0.61 2.85
N GLU A 43 -15.58 0.65 2.29
CA GLU A 43 -15.27 1.49 1.13
C GLU A 43 -16.00 1.01 -0.13
N THR A 44 -16.01 -0.30 -0.41
CA THR A 44 -16.73 -0.84 -1.57
C THR A 44 -18.24 -0.53 -1.52
N LEU A 45 -18.85 -0.58 -0.34
CA LEU A 45 -20.27 -0.23 -0.16
C LEU A 45 -20.55 1.27 -0.37
N GLN A 46 -19.55 2.13 -0.20
CA GLN A 46 -19.65 3.58 -0.44
C GLN A 46 -19.46 3.95 -1.92
N GLU A 47 -19.00 3.02 -2.76
CA GLU A 47 -18.84 3.28 -4.19
C GLU A 47 -20.22 3.41 -4.87
N PRO A 48 -20.45 4.50 -5.64
CA PRO A 48 -21.73 4.74 -6.30
C PRO A 48 -22.19 3.58 -7.20
N MET A 49 -21.23 2.90 -7.84
CA MET A 49 -21.49 1.78 -8.73
C MET A 49 -22.05 0.56 -7.97
N PHE A 50 -21.53 0.28 -6.78
CA PHE A 50 -21.99 -0.82 -5.95
C PHE A 50 -23.40 -0.54 -5.42
N GLY A 51 -23.68 0.70 -5.01
CA GLY A 51 -25.03 1.15 -4.67
C GLY A 51 -26.02 0.97 -5.81
N LEU A 52 -25.62 1.26 -7.05
CA LEU A 52 -26.45 1.05 -8.24
C LEU A 52 -26.75 -0.44 -8.48
N LEU A 53 -25.76 -1.31 -8.32
CA LEU A 53 -25.93 -2.77 -8.43
C LEU A 53 -26.92 -3.31 -7.38
N LEU A 54 -26.80 -2.86 -6.12
CA LEU A 54 -27.73 -3.25 -5.06
C LEU A 54 -29.16 -2.75 -5.36
N ALA A 55 -29.30 -1.52 -5.86
CA ALA A 55 -30.60 -0.98 -6.27
C ALA A 55 -31.20 -1.78 -7.44
N ALA A 56 -30.39 -2.13 -8.44
CA ALA A 56 -30.82 -2.96 -9.57
C ALA A 56 -31.24 -4.36 -9.12
N GLY A 57 -30.46 -5.02 -8.27
CA GLY A 57 -30.83 -6.30 -7.66
C GLY A 57 -32.14 -6.22 -6.88
N GLY A 58 -32.32 -5.16 -6.09
CA GLY A 58 -33.57 -4.88 -5.37
C GLY A 58 -34.77 -4.67 -6.30
N LEU A 59 -34.58 -3.95 -7.41
CA LEU A 59 -35.60 -3.76 -8.45
C LEU A 59 -36.04 -5.11 -9.02
N TYR A 60 -35.11 -5.99 -9.42
CA TYR A 60 -35.45 -7.32 -9.93
C TYR A 60 -36.30 -8.15 -8.94
N LEU A 61 -35.96 -8.10 -7.65
CA LEU A 61 -36.76 -8.75 -6.61
C LEU A 61 -38.18 -8.18 -6.52
N VAL A 62 -38.35 -6.86 -6.66
CA VAL A 62 -39.67 -6.19 -6.68
C VAL A 62 -40.48 -6.55 -7.93
N PHE A 63 -39.83 -6.68 -9.09
CA PHE A 63 -40.48 -7.12 -10.33
C PHE A 63 -40.84 -8.62 -10.32
N GLY A 64 -40.51 -9.35 -9.25
CA GLY A 64 -40.80 -10.77 -9.10
C GLY A 64 -39.81 -11.68 -9.83
N ASP A 65 -38.75 -11.11 -10.38
CA ASP A 65 -37.72 -11.85 -11.09
C ASP A 65 -36.58 -12.24 -10.14
N LEU A 66 -36.89 -13.24 -9.32
CA LEU A 66 -35.96 -13.75 -8.31
C LEU A 66 -34.70 -14.33 -8.93
N HIS A 67 -34.78 -14.93 -10.11
CA HIS A 67 -33.66 -15.65 -10.70
C HIS A 67 -32.59 -14.65 -11.19
N GLU A 68 -33.01 -13.58 -11.84
CA GLU A 68 -32.17 -12.49 -12.32
C GLU A 68 -31.59 -11.70 -11.14
N GLY A 69 -32.43 -11.38 -10.14
CA GLY A 69 -31.99 -10.68 -8.93
C GLY A 69 -30.95 -11.48 -8.13
N LEU A 70 -31.18 -12.78 -7.93
CA LEU A 70 -30.25 -13.64 -7.19
C LEU A 70 -28.94 -13.84 -7.97
N THR A 71 -29.02 -13.98 -9.30
CA THR A 71 -27.84 -14.11 -10.17
C THR A 71 -26.97 -12.86 -10.07
N LEU A 72 -27.57 -11.66 -10.14
CA LEU A 72 -26.85 -10.40 -9.98
C LEU A 72 -26.17 -10.28 -8.61
N VAL A 73 -26.91 -10.56 -7.54
CA VAL A 73 -26.36 -10.52 -6.17
C VAL A 73 -25.22 -11.52 -6.00
N ALA A 74 -25.33 -12.72 -6.56
CA ALA A 74 -24.26 -13.71 -6.54
C ALA A 74 -22.99 -13.19 -7.25
N PHE A 75 -23.12 -12.58 -8.43
CA PHE A 75 -21.97 -11.98 -9.12
C PHE A 75 -21.31 -10.84 -8.34
N VAL A 76 -22.11 -10.00 -7.68
CA VAL A 76 -21.62 -8.93 -6.82
C VAL A 76 -20.81 -9.49 -5.66
N LEU A 77 -21.31 -10.54 -5.00
CA LEU A 77 -20.59 -11.21 -3.90
C LEU A 77 -19.30 -11.89 -4.36
N VAL A 78 -19.30 -12.55 -5.53
CA VAL A 78 -18.11 -13.15 -6.12
C VAL A 78 -17.06 -12.08 -6.42
N THR A 79 -17.47 -10.97 -7.04
CA THR A 79 -16.57 -9.85 -7.36
C THR A 79 -15.99 -9.24 -6.08
N LEU A 80 -16.81 -9.00 -5.07
CA LEU A 80 -16.35 -8.50 -3.76
C LEU A 80 -15.33 -9.45 -3.11
N GLY A 81 -15.62 -10.75 -3.11
CA GLY A 81 -14.70 -11.77 -2.59
C GLY A 81 -13.37 -11.81 -3.36
N LEU A 82 -13.42 -11.66 -4.68
CA LEU A 82 -12.23 -11.58 -5.52
C LEU A 82 -11.42 -10.32 -5.21
N THR A 83 -12.05 -9.15 -5.03
CA THR A 83 -11.37 -7.91 -4.63
C THR A 83 -10.66 -8.08 -3.29
N LEU A 84 -11.33 -8.67 -2.30
CA LEU A 84 -10.72 -8.95 -0.99
C LEU A 84 -9.52 -9.90 -1.11
N TYR A 85 -9.60 -10.90 -1.97
CA TYR A 85 -8.49 -11.80 -2.26
C TYR A 85 -7.33 -11.10 -2.98
N GLN A 86 -7.63 -10.22 -3.94
CA GLN A 86 -6.63 -9.47 -4.70
C GLN A 86 -5.85 -8.50 -3.82
N GLU A 87 -6.54 -7.79 -2.93
CA GLU A 87 -5.91 -6.83 -2.00
C GLU A 87 -4.82 -7.52 -1.16
N GLY A 88 -5.14 -8.68 -0.57
CA GLY A 88 -4.19 -9.43 0.24
C GLY A 88 -2.98 -9.95 -0.54
N ASN A 89 -3.14 -10.26 -1.83
CA ASN A 89 -2.02 -10.67 -2.69
C ASN A 89 -1.14 -9.48 -3.10
N ALA A 90 -1.75 -8.32 -3.38
CA ALA A 90 -1.03 -7.10 -3.71
C ALA A 90 -0.15 -6.63 -2.54
N GLU A 91 -0.68 -6.61 -1.32
CA GLU A 91 0.09 -6.27 -0.12
C GLU A 91 1.29 -7.21 0.06
N ARG A 92 1.10 -8.53 -0.12
CA ARG A 92 2.19 -9.51 -0.02
C ARG A 92 3.26 -9.33 -1.09
N ALA A 93 2.86 -9.00 -2.31
CA ALA A 93 3.81 -8.74 -3.40
C ALA A 93 4.68 -7.51 -3.11
N ILE A 94 4.08 -6.43 -2.58
CA ILE A 94 4.81 -5.22 -2.20
C ILE A 94 5.79 -5.52 -1.05
N GLU A 95 5.35 -6.26 -0.03
CA GLU A 95 6.24 -6.63 1.09
C GLU A 95 7.41 -7.49 0.61
N ALA A 96 7.17 -8.48 -0.26
CA ALA A 96 8.23 -9.31 -0.82
C ALA A 96 9.24 -8.49 -1.65
N LEU A 97 8.78 -7.51 -2.43
CA LEU A 97 9.67 -6.60 -3.15
C LEU A 97 10.49 -5.73 -2.19
N ARG A 98 9.89 -5.29 -1.08
CA ARG A 98 10.59 -4.51 -0.04
C ARG A 98 11.68 -5.33 0.63
N ASP A 99 11.40 -6.58 0.96
CA ASP A 99 12.37 -7.50 1.55
C ASP A 99 13.55 -7.79 0.60
N LEU A 100 13.27 -7.98 -0.69
CA LEU A 100 14.30 -8.21 -1.71
C LEU A 100 15.19 -6.98 -1.93
N THR A 101 14.62 -5.79 -1.84
CA THR A 101 15.35 -4.54 -2.12
C THR A 101 16.12 -4.00 -0.94
N SER A 102 15.85 -4.48 0.30
CA SER A 102 16.50 -4.08 1.58
C SER A 102 17.39 -2.85 1.38
N PRO A 103 16.82 -1.63 1.31
CA PRO A 103 17.56 -0.47 0.82
C PRO A 103 18.74 -0.18 1.76
N ARG A 104 19.94 -0.61 1.36
CA ARG A 104 21.17 -0.36 2.11
C ARG A 104 21.90 0.78 1.42
N ALA A 105 22.19 1.82 2.18
CA ALA A 105 23.03 2.91 1.73
C ALA A 105 24.46 2.69 2.23
N LEU A 106 25.44 2.79 1.33
CA LEU A 106 26.84 2.98 1.70
C LEU A 106 27.01 4.43 2.16
N VAL A 107 27.52 4.64 3.38
CA VAL A 107 27.64 5.99 3.97
C VAL A 107 29.06 6.27 4.47
N LEU A 108 29.58 7.46 4.19
CA LEU A 108 30.82 7.96 4.78
C LEU A 108 30.51 8.53 6.17
N ARG A 109 31.22 8.08 7.21
CA ARG A 109 31.12 8.65 8.57
C ARG A 109 32.49 8.92 9.17
N ASP A 110 32.63 10.04 9.86
CA ASP A 110 33.88 10.43 10.52
C ASP A 110 35.10 10.39 9.57
N GLY A 111 34.89 10.72 8.28
CA GLY A 111 35.91 10.66 7.23
C GLY A 111 36.29 9.26 6.77
N ARG A 112 35.65 8.21 7.29
CA ARG A 112 35.95 6.81 6.95
C ARG A 112 35.00 6.29 5.86
N PRO A 113 35.54 5.66 4.80
CA PRO A 113 34.75 4.93 3.82
C PRO A 113 33.90 3.83 4.51
N PRO A 114 32.69 3.56 3.99
CA PRO A 114 31.82 2.50 4.48
C PRO A 114 32.39 1.09 4.30
#